data_AF-A0A1H1T4Y5-F1
#
_entry.id   AF-A0A1H1T4Y5-F1
#
_cell.length_a   1.000
_cell.length_b   1.000
_cell.length_c   1.000
_cell.angle_alpha   90.00
_cell.angle_beta   90.00
_cell.angle_gamma   90.00
#
_symmetry.space_group_name_H-M   'P 1'
#
loop_
_entity.id
_entity.type
_entity.pdbx_description
1 polymer ?
#
loop_
_entity_poly.entity_id
_entity_poly.type
_entity_poly.pdbx_seq_one_letter_code
_entity_poly.pdbx_strand_id
1 'polypeptide(L)'
;MTTTSPTRLDGSVAPGDPGPRRVRLAAAALAASSATVAVLLATTPWGDRLNSGADKILTYEKLRDVRDAAWPAMLLDSFALAVIGLTLGLAVLHLTRARGRIAALIGAALSTAGGILFAMGGTAFATLAWFITANGLPPGAGQSLVDYANRHPGHLIGLNMAGFLLITIGALVLSAALIRARAVPVPMVITYIVLTLAQFTGLPGRTMDFLQLAMMLLLIGFAAVIWRRA
;
A
#
# COMPACT_ATOMS: atom_id res chain seq x y z
N MET A 1 39.12 18.10 -52.45
CA MET A 1 38.57 16.88 -51.84
C MET A 1 38.91 16.89 -50.36
N THR A 2 37.94 17.19 -49.51
CA THR A 2 38.06 17.20 -48.05
C THR A 2 37.06 16.20 -47.50
N THR A 3 37.54 14.99 -47.20
CA THR A 3 36.76 13.95 -46.55
C THR A 3 36.79 14.17 -45.03
N THR A 4 35.73 14.76 -44.49
CA THR A 4 35.46 14.75 -43.06
C THR A 4 34.87 13.40 -42.67
N SER A 5 35.67 12.55 -42.02
CA SER A 5 35.13 11.35 -41.35
C SER A 5 34.20 11.76 -40.21
N PRO A 6 33.01 11.14 -40.07
CA PRO A 6 32.15 11.40 -38.94
C PRO A 6 32.80 10.79 -37.68
N THR A 7 33.13 11.65 -36.72
CA THR A 7 33.52 11.25 -35.38
C THR A 7 32.34 10.54 -34.73
N ARG A 8 32.43 9.21 -34.60
CA ARG A 8 31.45 8.41 -33.89
C ARG A 8 31.56 8.77 -32.40
N LEU A 9 30.59 9.50 -31.89
CA LEU A 9 30.41 9.71 -30.45
C LEU A 9 29.92 8.40 -29.85
N ASP A 10 30.83 7.47 -29.55
CA ASP A 10 30.57 6.29 -28.72
C ASP A 10 30.41 6.74 -27.25
N GLY A 11 29.33 7.48 -27.00
CA GLY A 11 28.84 7.85 -25.67
C GLY A 11 27.62 7.00 -25.30
N SER A 12 27.66 5.70 -25.56
CA SER A 12 26.67 4.77 -25.00
C SER A 12 26.99 4.61 -23.52
N VAL A 13 26.42 5.48 -22.69
CA VAL A 13 26.25 5.16 -21.27
C VAL A 13 25.32 3.96 -21.23
N ALA A 14 25.91 2.77 -21.16
CA ALA A 14 25.15 1.55 -20.91
C ALA A 14 24.21 1.83 -19.72
N PRO A 15 22.89 1.62 -19.83
CA PRO A 15 21.98 1.81 -18.70
C PRO A 15 22.50 0.95 -17.56
N GLY A 16 23.04 1.59 -16.53
CA GLY A 16 23.68 0.89 -15.42
C GLY A 16 22.70 -0.10 -14.82
N ASP A 17 23.02 -1.39 -14.93
CA ASP A 17 22.24 -2.46 -14.33
C ASP A 17 22.03 -2.06 -12.86
N PRO A 18 20.79 -1.95 -12.35
CA PRO A 18 20.57 -1.54 -10.97
C PRO A 18 21.31 -2.54 -10.09
N GLY A 19 22.41 -2.09 -9.48
CA GLY A 19 23.31 -2.99 -8.78
C GLY A 19 22.56 -3.79 -7.71
N PRO A 20 23.03 -5.01 -7.37
CA PRO A 20 22.40 -5.93 -6.40
C PRO A 20 21.94 -5.25 -5.11
N ARG A 21 22.68 -4.23 -4.65
CA ARG A 21 22.36 -3.44 -3.46
C ARG A 21 21.01 -2.72 -3.53
N ARG A 22 20.65 -2.11 -4.67
CA ARG A 22 19.40 -1.34 -4.81
C ARG A 22 18.17 -2.25 -4.76
N VAL A 23 18.27 -3.41 -5.40
CA VAL A 23 17.21 -4.43 -5.44
C VAL A 23 17.03 -5.07 -4.06
N ARG A 24 18.14 -5.37 -3.37
CA ARG A 24 18.11 -5.84 -1.98
C ARG A 24 17.49 -4.82 -1.03
N LEU A 25 17.79 -3.54 -1.19
CA LEU A 25 17.16 -2.48 -0.41
C LEU A 25 15.64 -2.42 -0.64
N ALA A 26 15.19 -2.50 -1.90
CA ALA A 26 13.76 -2.53 -2.21
C ALA A 26 13.07 -3.77 -1.62
N ALA A 27 13.70 -4.94 -1.70
CA ALA A 27 13.19 -6.17 -1.08
C ALA A 27 13.13 -6.07 0.46
N ALA A 28 14.18 -5.53 1.10
CA ALA A 28 14.18 -5.34 2.56
C ALA A 28 13.09 -4.35 3.00
N ALA A 29 12.91 -3.24 2.27
CA ALA A 29 11.87 -2.27 2.55
C ALA A 29 10.47 -2.87 2.36
N LEU A 30 10.24 -3.66 1.29
CA LEU A 30 9.00 -4.39 1.09
C LEU A 30 8.70 -5.34 2.26
N ALA A 31 9.68 -6.16 2.66
CA ALA A 31 9.53 -7.08 3.77
C ALA A 31 9.26 -6.37 5.10
N ALA A 32 10.02 -5.32 5.41
CA ALA A 32 9.88 -4.55 6.64
C ALA A 32 8.50 -3.88 6.71
N SER A 33 8.07 -3.19 5.65
CA SER A 33 6.76 -2.55 5.61
C SER A 33 5.60 -3.55 5.67
N SER A 34 5.70 -4.68 4.98
CA SER A 34 4.69 -5.75 5.10
C SER A 34 4.65 -6.36 6.49
N ALA A 35 5.80 -6.57 7.14
CA ALA A 35 5.87 -7.05 8.52
C ALA A 35 5.25 -6.04 9.49
N THR A 36 5.51 -4.75 9.30
CA THR A 36 4.88 -3.67 10.08
C THR A 36 3.37 -3.74 9.99
N VAL A 37 2.80 -3.78 8.79
CA VAL A 37 1.35 -3.90 8.60
C VAL A 37 0.81 -5.20 9.24
N ALA A 38 1.50 -6.33 9.06
CA ALA A 38 1.09 -7.60 9.66
C ALA A 38 1.04 -7.54 11.21
N VAL A 39 2.03 -6.90 11.85
CA VAL A 39 2.04 -6.71 13.31
C VAL A 39 0.90 -5.81 13.75
N LEU A 40 0.63 -4.73 13.02
CA LEU A 40 -0.49 -3.83 13.34
C LEU A 40 -1.85 -4.54 13.19
N LEU A 41 -2.02 -5.38 12.17
CA LEU A 41 -3.22 -6.21 11.99
C LEU A 41 -3.37 -7.31 13.05
N ALA A 42 -2.26 -7.85 13.56
CA ALA A 42 -2.29 -8.84 14.63
C ALA A 42 -2.65 -8.20 15.97
N THR A 43 -2.07 -7.03 16.28
CA THR A 43 -2.22 -6.32 17.55
C THR A 43 -3.46 -5.43 17.61
N THR A 44 -4.00 -4.99 16.47
CA THR A 44 -5.20 -4.15 16.36
C THR A 44 -5.22 -2.98 17.35
N PRO A 45 -4.24 -2.06 17.30
CA PRO A 45 -4.15 -0.94 18.25
C PRO A 45 -5.32 0.05 18.14
N TRP A 46 -6.10 -0.03 17.07
CA TRP A 46 -7.36 0.68 16.84
C TRP A 46 -8.61 -0.11 17.28
N GLY A 47 -8.42 -1.22 18.02
CA GLY A 47 -9.47 -2.15 18.46
C GLY A 47 -9.95 -3.09 17.35
N ASP A 48 -10.99 -3.88 17.65
CA ASP A 48 -11.71 -4.69 16.65
C ASP A 48 -12.32 -3.75 15.62
N ARG A 49 -11.54 -3.44 14.57
CA ARG A 49 -11.79 -2.48 13.48
C ARG A 49 -13.11 -1.74 13.64
N LEU A 50 -13.12 -0.69 14.48
CA LEU A 50 -14.23 0.26 14.66
C LEU A 50 -15.59 -0.39 14.35
N ASN A 51 -15.98 -1.38 15.17
CA ASN A 51 -17.16 -2.23 15.02
C ASN A 51 -18.44 -1.38 15.03
N SER A 52 -18.67 -0.70 13.93
CA SER A 52 -19.81 0.14 13.64
C SER A 52 -20.79 -0.81 12.97
N GLY A 53 -22.04 -0.84 13.45
CA GLY A 53 -23.09 -1.52 12.69
C GLY A 53 -23.13 -1.02 11.25
N ALA A 54 -23.94 -1.65 10.40
CA ALA A 54 -24.06 -1.34 8.97
C ALA A 54 -24.27 0.16 8.63
N ASP A 55 -24.58 1.00 9.61
CA ASP A 55 -25.09 2.35 9.47
C ASP A 55 -24.05 3.45 9.81
N LYS A 56 -22.91 3.13 10.44
CA LYS A 56 -21.88 4.14 10.84
C LYS A 56 -20.48 3.70 10.43
N ILE A 57 -19.59 4.66 10.16
CA ILE A 57 -18.16 4.38 9.90
C ILE A 57 -17.34 4.59 11.17
N LEU A 58 -17.77 5.54 12.01
CA LEU A 58 -17.09 5.95 13.24
C LEU A 58 -18.03 5.95 14.43
N THR A 59 -17.52 5.55 15.59
CA THR A 59 -18.17 5.71 16.90
C THR A 59 -17.24 6.52 17.80
N TYR A 60 -17.73 7.64 18.34
CA TYR A 60 -16.91 8.59 19.11
C TYR A 60 -16.29 7.95 20.35
N GLU A 61 -17.08 7.18 21.10
CA GLU A 61 -16.65 6.50 22.32
C GLU A 61 -15.50 5.53 22.01
N LYS A 62 -15.66 4.71 20.98
CA LYS A 62 -14.61 3.77 20.55
C LYS A 62 -13.34 4.48 20.12
N LEU A 63 -13.46 5.55 19.33
CA LEU A 63 -12.32 6.35 18.92
C LEU A 63 -11.60 6.92 20.14
N ARG A 64 -12.34 7.45 21.11
CA ARG A 64 -11.78 8.03 22.34
C ARG A 64 -11.00 7.00 23.14
N ASP A 65 -11.50 5.77 23.24
CA ASP A 65 -10.86 4.69 24.01
C ASP A 65 -9.52 4.24 23.41
N VAL A 66 -9.38 4.29 22.09
CA VAL A 66 -8.18 3.79 21.38
C VAL A 66 -7.30 4.89 20.80
N ARG A 67 -7.67 6.17 20.89
CA ARG A 67 -7.06 7.27 20.11
C ARG A 67 -5.53 7.31 20.18
N ASP A 68 -4.95 7.09 21.35
CA ASP A 68 -3.51 7.27 21.58
C ASP A 68 -2.70 6.12 20.99
N ALA A 69 -3.28 4.92 20.91
CA ALA A 69 -2.69 3.78 20.21
C ALA A 69 -3.01 3.81 18.70
N ALA A 70 -4.23 4.20 18.33
CA ALA A 70 -4.69 4.26 16.96
C ALA A 70 -3.96 5.31 16.13
N TRP A 71 -3.71 6.51 16.68
CA TRP A 71 -3.05 7.60 15.95
C TRP A 71 -1.70 7.20 15.34
N PRO A 72 -0.68 6.79 16.13
CA PRO A 72 0.62 6.42 15.57
C PRO A 72 0.53 5.15 14.72
N ALA A 73 -0.36 4.21 15.07
CA ALA A 73 -0.53 2.98 14.31
C ALA A 73 -1.12 3.21 12.92
N MET A 74 -2.14 4.07 12.80
CA MET A 74 -2.75 4.40 11.50
C MET A 74 -1.79 5.19 10.61
N LEU A 75 -0.96 6.06 11.18
CA LEU A 75 0.13 6.71 10.45
C LEU A 75 1.12 5.67 9.92
N LEU A 76 1.57 4.78 10.79
CA LEU A 76 2.55 3.76 10.42
C LEU A 76 2.01 2.79 9.35
N ASP A 77 0.77 2.34 9.49
CA ASP A 77 0.08 1.51 8.48
C ASP A 77 0.00 2.21 7.12
N SER A 78 -0.44 3.47 7.14
CA SER A 78 -0.57 4.34 5.96
C SER A 78 0.76 4.51 5.22
N PHE A 79 1.84 4.85 5.93
CA PHE A 79 3.16 4.99 5.33
C PHE A 79 3.73 3.65 4.87
N ALA A 80 3.53 2.58 5.63
CA ALA A 80 3.99 1.25 5.24
C ALA A 80 3.33 0.79 3.93
N LEU A 81 2.04 1.02 3.74
CA LEU A 81 1.35 0.73 2.48
C LEU A 81 1.90 1.53 1.28
N ALA A 82 2.25 2.81 1.48
CA ALA A 82 2.91 3.61 0.45
C ALA A 82 4.27 3.01 0.05
N VAL A 83 5.08 2.61 1.04
CA VAL A 83 6.37 1.97 0.80
C VAL A 83 6.20 0.62 0.12
N ILE A 84 5.19 -0.19 0.50
CA ILE A 84 4.85 -1.45 -0.18
C ILE A 84 4.54 -1.20 -1.66
N GLY A 85 3.66 -0.24 -1.98
CA GLY A 85 3.29 0.08 -3.36
C GLY A 85 4.50 0.45 -4.22
N LEU A 86 5.39 1.30 -3.69
CA LEU A 86 6.63 1.70 -4.36
C LEU A 86 7.61 0.53 -4.55
N THR A 87 7.91 -0.19 -3.46
CA THR A 87 8.95 -1.23 -3.44
C THR A 87 8.54 -2.47 -4.22
N LEU A 88 7.26 -2.84 -4.19
CA LEU A 88 6.70 -3.88 -5.05
C LEU A 88 6.83 -3.50 -6.53
N GLY A 89 6.48 -2.26 -6.89
CA GLY A 89 6.63 -1.75 -8.26
C GLY A 89 8.09 -1.82 -8.76
N LEU A 90 9.03 -1.34 -7.96
CA LEU A 90 10.47 -1.41 -8.26
C LEU A 90 10.97 -2.84 -8.42
N ALA A 91 10.53 -3.74 -7.54
CA ALA A 91 10.93 -5.14 -7.61
C ALA A 91 10.38 -5.85 -8.85
N VAL A 92 9.12 -5.63 -9.21
CA VAL A 92 8.52 -6.19 -10.42
C VAL A 92 9.23 -5.65 -11.66
N LEU A 93 9.53 -4.35 -11.70
CA LEU A 93 10.31 -3.75 -12.80
C LEU A 93 11.67 -4.43 -12.98
N HIS A 94 12.35 -4.77 -11.88
CA HIS A 94 13.60 -5.51 -11.92
C HIS A 94 13.44 -6.93 -12.47
N LEU A 95 12.34 -7.61 -12.10
CA LEU A 95 12.03 -8.98 -12.52
C LEU A 95 11.52 -9.06 -13.97
N THR A 96 10.89 -8.02 -14.51
CA THR A 96 10.28 -8.00 -15.85
C THR A 96 11.14 -7.25 -16.87
N ARG A 97 12.32 -7.77 -17.22
CA ARG A 97 13.30 -7.07 -18.07
C ARG A 97 12.90 -6.89 -19.54
N ALA A 98 12.07 -7.78 -20.09
CA ALA A 98 11.67 -7.74 -21.50
C ALA A 98 10.14 -7.82 -21.67
N ARG A 99 9.55 -9.01 -21.53
CA ARG A 99 8.10 -9.21 -21.66
C ARG A 99 7.39 -8.64 -20.44
N GLY A 100 6.38 -7.79 -20.66
CA GLY A 100 5.59 -7.20 -19.59
C GLY A 100 6.14 -5.89 -19.01
N ARG A 101 7.25 -5.35 -19.52
CA ARG A 101 7.88 -4.12 -18.98
C ARG A 101 6.96 -2.90 -18.96
N ILE A 102 6.16 -2.69 -20.00
CA ILE A 102 5.21 -1.55 -20.05
C ILE A 102 4.14 -1.71 -18.97
N ALA A 103 3.58 -2.92 -18.83
CA ALA A 103 2.63 -3.20 -17.76
C ALA A 103 3.28 -3.00 -16.39
N ALA A 104 4.52 -3.45 -16.18
CA ALA A 104 5.24 -3.23 -14.94
C ALA A 104 5.45 -1.73 -14.63
N LEU A 105 5.76 -0.91 -15.63
CA LEU A 105 5.89 0.55 -15.46
C LEU A 105 4.56 1.20 -15.08
N ILE A 106 3.50 0.89 -15.79
CA ILE A 106 2.15 1.40 -15.49
C ILE A 106 1.73 0.96 -14.08
N GLY A 107 1.87 -0.33 -13.78
CA GLY A 107 1.53 -0.89 -12.47
C GLY A 107 2.34 -0.25 -11.35
N ALA A 108 3.65 -0.03 -11.53
CA ALA A 108 4.49 0.62 -10.53
C ALA A 108 4.09 2.08 -10.31
N ALA A 109 3.77 2.82 -11.36
CA ALA A 109 3.30 4.19 -11.25
C ALA A 109 1.96 4.27 -10.51
N LEU A 110 0.99 3.42 -10.87
CA LEU A 110 -0.32 3.34 -10.22
C LEU A 110 -0.19 2.93 -8.75
N SER A 111 0.58 1.88 -8.44
CA SER A 111 0.77 1.42 -7.06
C SER A 111 1.47 2.46 -6.19
N THR A 112 2.45 3.19 -6.74
CA THR A 112 3.14 4.26 -6.01
C THR A 112 2.19 5.44 -5.76
N ALA A 113 1.50 5.93 -6.79
CA ALA A 113 0.54 7.02 -6.66
C ALA A 113 -0.60 6.65 -5.70
N GLY A 114 -1.12 5.43 -5.80
CA GLY A 114 -2.17 4.92 -4.93
C GLY A 114 -1.72 4.82 -3.48
N GLY A 115 -0.50 4.32 -3.25
CA GLY A 115 0.12 4.29 -1.93
C GLY A 115 0.26 5.69 -1.30
N ILE A 116 0.72 6.68 -2.08
CA ILE A 116 0.85 8.07 -1.60
C ILE A 116 -0.53 8.66 -1.24
N LEU A 117 -1.52 8.52 -2.11
CA LEU A 117 -2.88 9.01 -1.85
C LEU A 117 -3.51 8.33 -0.64
N PHE A 118 -3.32 7.01 -0.50
CA PHE A 118 -3.74 6.25 0.67
C PHE A 118 -3.10 6.80 1.93
N ALA A 119 -1.79 7.03 1.90
CA ALA A 119 -1.05 7.54 3.04
C ALA A 119 -1.47 8.96 3.45
N MET A 120 -1.71 9.84 2.48
CA MET A 120 -2.26 11.18 2.73
C MET A 120 -3.63 11.10 3.40
N GLY A 121 -4.54 10.29 2.86
CA GLY A 121 -5.88 10.10 3.42
C GLY A 121 -5.85 9.49 4.82
N GLY A 122 -5.02 8.46 5.04
CA GLY A 122 -4.88 7.82 6.34
C GLY A 122 -4.23 8.73 7.39
N THR A 123 -3.28 9.58 6.98
CA THR A 123 -2.68 10.60 7.85
C THR A 123 -3.70 11.66 8.26
N ALA A 124 -4.47 12.17 7.30
CA ALA A 124 -5.53 13.13 7.57
C ALA A 124 -6.59 12.53 8.51
N PHE A 125 -7.00 11.30 8.25
CA PHE A 125 -7.96 10.57 9.08
C PHE A 125 -7.44 10.34 10.51
N ALA A 126 -6.21 9.84 10.66
CA ALA A 126 -5.60 9.58 11.97
C ALA A 126 -5.54 10.88 12.80
N THR A 127 -5.09 11.97 12.18
CA THR A 127 -5.00 13.28 12.81
C THR A 127 -6.37 13.79 13.26
N LEU A 128 -7.37 13.71 12.37
CA LEU A 128 -8.75 14.07 12.69
C LEU A 128 -9.29 13.24 13.86
N ALA A 129 -9.13 11.92 13.82
CA ALA A 129 -9.60 10.98 14.85
C ALA A 129 -8.99 11.26 16.24
N TRP A 130 -7.75 11.72 16.29
CA TRP A 130 -7.10 12.10 17.54
C TRP A 130 -7.65 13.44 18.08
N PHE A 131 -7.69 14.49 17.25
CA PHE A 131 -8.13 15.82 17.69
C PHE A 131 -9.64 15.89 17.99
N ILE A 132 -10.48 15.16 17.26
CA ILE A 132 -11.94 15.17 17.46
C ILE A 132 -12.36 14.61 18.83
N THR A 133 -11.50 13.80 19.45
CA THR A 133 -11.76 13.20 20.77
C THR A 133 -11.04 13.95 21.90
N ALA A 134 -10.34 15.05 21.61
CA ALA A 134 -9.53 15.77 22.59
C ALA A 134 -10.39 16.44 23.69
N ASN A 135 -9.87 16.45 24.91
CA ASN A 135 -10.58 16.99 26.09
C ASN A 135 -10.75 18.52 26.07
N GLY A 136 -10.07 19.24 25.16
CA GLY A 136 -10.15 20.70 25.03
C GLY A 136 -11.33 21.20 24.19
N LEU A 137 -12.15 20.29 23.64
CA LEU A 137 -13.32 20.66 22.86
C LEU A 137 -14.51 21.03 23.75
N PRO A 138 -15.40 21.95 23.32
CA PRO A 138 -16.67 22.17 23.99
C PRO A 138 -17.45 20.86 24.14
N PRO A 139 -18.23 20.69 25.23
CA PRO A 139 -19.03 19.48 25.44
C PRO A 139 -19.90 19.15 24.22
N GLY A 140 -19.84 17.89 23.76
CA GLY A 140 -20.61 17.41 22.61
C GLY A 140 -20.09 17.81 21.22
N ALA A 141 -19.11 18.71 21.11
CA ALA A 141 -18.58 19.15 19.81
C ALA A 141 -17.90 18.01 19.04
N GLY A 142 -17.10 17.17 19.73
CA GLY A 142 -16.46 16.00 19.12
C GLY A 142 -17.47 14.99 18.59
N GLN A 143 -18.50 14.66 19.37
CA GLN A 143 -19.61 13.80 18.95
C GLN A 143 -20.33 14.35 17.72
N SER A 144 -20.68 15.64 17.74
CA SER A 144 -21.35 16.32 16.64
C SER A 144 -20.54 16.26 15.34
N LEU A 145 -19.21 16.43 15.43
CA LEU A 145 -18.33 16.33 14.28
C LEU A 145 -18.21 14.89 13.76
N VAL A 146 -18.20 13.87 14.63
CA VAL A 146 -18.24 12.45 14.22
C VAL A 146 -19.54 12.14 13.49
N ASP A 147 -20.68 12.62 14.00
CA ASP A 147 -21.99 12.43 13.37
C ASP A 147 -22.10 13.21 12.04
N TYR A 148 -21.43 14.36 11.92
CA TYR A 148 -21.31 15.07 10.64
C TYR A 148 -20.45 14.31 9.64
N ALA A 149 -19.30 13.77 10.06
CA ALA A 149 -18.40 13.00 9.22
C ALA A 149 -19.04 11.70 8.71
N ASN A 150 -19.78 10.99 9.55
CA ASN A 150 -20.55 9.79 9.17
C ASN A 150 -21.62 10.09 8.10
N ARG A 151 -22.19 11.30 8.07
CA ARG A 151 -23.12 11.73 7.02
C ARG A 151 -22.44 12.13 5.72
N HIS A 152 -21.13 12.35 5.74
CA HIS A 152 -20.34 12.79 4.57
C HIS A 152 -19.11 11.88 4.36
N PRO A 153 -19.29 10.55 4.23
CA PRO A 153 -18.19 9.59 4.25
C PRO A 153 -17.18 9.81 3.13
N GLY A 154 -17.61 10.35 1.98
CA GLY A 154 -16.72 10.71 0.88
C GLY A 154 -15.65 11.75 1.26
N HIS A 155 -15.95 12.68 2.16
CA HIS A 155 -14.97 13.66 2.64
C HIS A 155 -14.00 13.06 3.68
N LEU A 156 -14.45 12.02 4.38
CA LEU A 156 -13.69 11.37 5.44
C LEU A 156 -12.68 10.35 4.88
N ILE A 157 -13.13 9.47 3.98
CA ILE A 157 -12.33 8.37 3.46
C ILE A 157 -12.15 8.39 1.94
N GLY A 158 -12.76 9.34 1.21
CA GLY A 158 -12.74 9.32 -0.27
C GLY A 158 -11.34 9.34 -0.87
N LEU A 159 -10.44 10.17 -0.34
CA LEU A 159 -9.05 10.21 -0.79
C LEU A 159 -8.30 8.89 -0.49
N ASN A 160 -8.53 8.34 0.71
CA ASN A 160 -7.95 7.07 1.12
C ASN A 160 -8.46 5.91 0.24
N MET A 161 -9.77 5.87 -0.04
CA MET A 161 -10.40 4.89 -0.94
C MET A 161 -9.94 5.04 -2.39
N ALA A 162 -9.74 6.26 -2.89
CA ALA A 162 -9.16 6.49 -4.21
C ALA A 162 -7.72 5.93 -4.28
N GLY A 163 -6.91 6.17 -3.25
CA GLY A 163 -5.59 5.58 -3.12
C GLY A 163 -5.63 4.05 -3.08
N PHE A 164 -6.55 3.48 -2.30
CA PHE A 164 -6.77 2.04 -2.19
C PHE A 164 -7.19 1.38 -3.52
N LEU A 165 -8.06 2.04 -4.28
CA LEU A 165 -8.46 1.58 -5.61
C LEU A 165 -7.27 1.63 -6.57
N LEU A 166 -6.51 2.72 -6.55
CA LEU A 166 -5.37 2.90 -7.46
C LEU A 166 -4.24 1.90 -7.16
N ILE A 167 -3.95 1.62 -5.89
CA ILE A 167 -2.96 0.59 -5.52
C ILE A 167 -3.43 -0.81 -5.92
N THR A 168 -4.73 -1.10 -5.81
CA THR A 168 -5.35 -2.35 -6.26
C THR A 168 -5.17 -2.53 -7.76
N ILE A 169 -5.54 -1.52 -8.56
CA ILE A 169 -5.36 -1.56 -10.02
C ILE A 169 -3.88 -1.75 -10.36
N GLY A 170 -2.99 -0.98 -9.71
CA GLY A 170 -1.55 -1.12 -9.89
C GLY A 170 -1.05 -2.54 -9.59
N ALA A 171 -1.49 -3.14 -8.48
CA ALA A 171 -1.15 -4.50 -8.08
C ALA A 171 -1.61 -5.56 -9.09
N LEU A 172 -2.80 -5.39 -9.68
CA LEU A 172 -3.31 -6.28 -10.73
C LEU A 172 -2.49 -6.15 -12.02
N VAL A 173 -2.13 -4.92 -12.42
CA VAL A 173 -1.29 -4.70 -13.61
C VAL A 173 0.13 -5.26 -13.38
N LEU A 174 0.70 -5.08 -12.19
CA LEU A 174 1.98 -5.69 -11.78
C LEU A 174 1.91 -7.22 -11.84
N SER A 175 0.81 -7.80 -11.37
CA SER A 175 0.56 -9.25 -11.43
C SER A 175 0.50 -9.77 -12.87
N ALA A 176 -0.18 -9.06 -13.77
CA ALA A 176 -0.22 -9.39 -15.19
C ALA A 176 1.19 -9.32 -15.82
N ALA A 177 2.01 -8.34 -15.43
CA ALA A 177 3.40 -8.25 -15.86
C ALA A 177 4.23 -9.46 -15.40
N LEU A 178 4.09 -9.86 -14.12
CA LEU A 178 4.77 -11.03 -13.54
C LEU A 178 4.38 -12.34 -14.25
N ILE A 179 3.09 -12.55 -14.52
CA ILE A 179 2.60 -13.72 -15.26
C ILE A 179 3.18 -13.74 -16.67
N ARG A 180 3.12 -12.61 -17.38
CA ARG A 180 3.63 -12.49 -18.76
C ARG A 180 5.13 -12.71 -18.85
N ALA A 181 5.87 -12.26 -17.85
CA ALA A 181 7.32 -12.46 -17.75
C ALA A 181 7.71 -13.85 -17.26
N ARG A 182 6.76 -14.62 -16.68
CA ARG A 182 7.01 -15.86 -15.92
C ARG A 182 8.12 -15.67 -14.87
N ALA A 183 8.17 -14.49 -14.27
CA ALA A 183 9.28 -14.11 -13.40
C ALA A 183 9.17 -14.75 -12.01
N VAL A 184 8.00 -15.24 -11.61
CA VAL A 184 7.74 -15.87 -10.31
C VAL A 184 6.77 -17.04 -10.50
N PRO A 185 6.65 -17.97 -9.54
CA PRO A 185 5.66 -19.04 -9.61
C PRO A 185 4.24 -18.48 -9.80
N VAL A 186 3.56 -18.91 -10.86
CA VAL A 186 2.20 -18.45 -11.20
C VAL A 186 1.20 -18.64 -10.05
N PRO A 187 1.20 -19.75 -9.28
CA PRO A 187 0.29 -19.91 -8.16
C PRO A 187 0.42 -18.78 -7.13
N MET A 188 1.64 -18.32 -6.85
CA MET A 188 1.90 -17.21 -5.91
C MET A 188 1.25 -15.90 -6.38
N VAL A 189 1.31 -15.62 -7.70
CA VAL A 189 0.68 -14.43 -8.28
C VAL A 189 -0.84 -14.56 -8.27
N ILE A 190 -1.38 -15.74 -8.57
CA ILE A 190 -2.83 -15.99 -8.49
C ILE A 190 -3.32 -15.80 -7.05
N THR A 191 -2.61 -16.34 -6.05
CA THR A 191 -2.94 -16.11 -4.64
C THR A 191 -2.94 -14.63 -4.31
N TYR A 192 -1.96 -13.86 -4.78
CA TYR A 192 -1.90 -12.42 -4.57
C TYR A 192 -3.10 -11.68 -5.21
N ILE A 193 -3.46 -12.03 -6.45
CA ILE A 193 -4.64 -11.48 -7.13
C ILE A 193 -5.92 -11.78 -6.32
N VAL A 194 -6.11 -13.04 -5.91
CA VAL A 194 -7.29 -13.46 -5.14
C VAL A 194 -7.37 -12.71 -3.82
N LEU A 195 -6.26 -12.63 -3.06
CA LEU A 195 -6.21 -11.88 -1.80
C LEU A 195 -6.45 -10.38 -1.98
N THR A 196 -5.99 -9.81 -3.11
CA THR A 196 -6.20 -8.40 -3.46
C THR A 196 -7.67 -8.12 -3.79
N LEU A 197 -8.30 -8.97 -4.59
CA LEU A 197 -9.72 -8.82 -4.95
C LEU A 197 -10.65 -9.13 -3.78
N ALA A 198 -10.28 -10.08 -2.92
CA ALA A 198 -11.05 -10.45 -1.74
C ALA A 198 -11.21 -9.26 -0.76
N GLN A 199 -10.35 -8.24 -0.83
CA GLN A 199 -10.48 -7.03 -0.01
C GLN A 199 -11.80 -6.28 -0.26
N PHE A 200 -12.45 -6.48 -1.41
CA PHE A 200 -13.70 -5.82 -1.79
C PHE A 200 -14.96 -6.61 -1.42
N THR A 201 -14.81 -7.76 -0.76
CA THR A 201 -15.95 -8.64 -0.43
C THR A 201 -16.75 -8.17 0.79
N GLY A 202 -16.28 -7.15 1.52
CA GLY A 202 -16.99 -6.59 2.66
C GLY A 202 -17.07 -7.54 3.86
N LEU A 203 -16.04 -8.37 4.08
CA LEU A 203 -16.03 -9.35 5.18
C LEU A 203 -16.13 -8.64 6.54
N PRO A 204 -17.01 -9.11 7.45
CA PRO A 204 -17.24 -8.47 8.73
C PRO A 204 -16.11 -8.72 9.72
N GLY A 205 -15.93 -7.76 10.63
CA GLY A 205 -15.04 -7.87 11.79
C GLY A 205 -13.58 -8.12 11.43
N ARG A 206 -12.91 -8.96 12.22
CA ARG A 206 -11.48 -9.27 12.06
C ARG A 206 -11.14 -10.17 10.87
N THR A 207 -12.15 -10.71 10.17
CA THR A 207 -11.93 -11.57 8.99
C THR A 207 -11.10 -10.84 7.93
N MET A 208 -11.36 -9.54 7.74
CA MET A 208 -10.60 -8.69 6.85
C MET A 208 -9.15 -8.49 7.31
N ASP A 209 -8.89 -8.46 8.62
CA ASP A 209 -7.53 -8.37 9.17
C ASP A 209 -6.72 -9.63 8.82
N PHE A 210 -7.32 -10.81 8.98
CA PHE A 210 -6.66 -12.07 8.64
C PHE A 210 -6.37 -12.19 7.14
N LEU A 211 -7.30 -11.74 6.29
CA LEU A 211 -7.09 -11.67 4.85
C LEU A 211 -5.89 -10.77 4.49
N GLN A 212 -5.84 -9.58 5.08
CA GLN A 212 -4.72 -8.65 4.86
C GLN A 212 -3.41 -9.17 5.44
N LEU A 213 -3.45 -9.84 6.59
CA LEU A 213 -2.28 -10.47 7.20
C LEU A 213 -1.72 -11.56 6.28
N ALA A 214 -2.58 -12.42 5.71
CA ALA A 214 -2.16 -13.40 4.72
C ALA A 214 -1.52 -12.74 3.48
N MET A 215 -2.08 -11.62 3.02
CA MET A 215 -1.51 -10.83 1.93
C MET A 215 -0.12 -10.26 2.29
N MET A 216 0.06 -9.74 3.51
CA MET A 216 1.34 -9.23 3.98
C MET A 216 2.40 -10.34 4.07
N LEU A 217 2.03 -11.52 4.57
CA LEU A 217 2.93 -12.68 4.59
C LEU A 217 3.34 -13.10 3.18
N LEU A 218 2.42 -13.05 2.21
CA LEU A 218 2.73 -13.33 0.82
C LEU A 218 3.71 -12.30 0.22
N LEU A 219 3.56 -11.01 0.56
CA LEU A 219 4.48 -9.95 0.13
C LEU A 219 5.88 -10.11 0.75
N ILE A 220 5.99 -10.56 2.01
CA ILE A 220 7.27 -10.96 2.61
C ILE A 220 7.89 -12.13 1.82
N GLY A 221 7.06 -13.10 1.41
CA GLY A 221 7.48 -14.17 0.51
C GLY A 221 8.03 -13.64 -0.83
N PHE A 222 7.36 -12.65 -1.44
CA PHE A 222 7.84 -12.01 -2.67
C PHE A 222 9.19 -11.33 -2.43
N ALA A 223 9.32 -10.57 -1.35
CA ALA A 223 10.56 -9.91 -0.97
C ALA A 223 11.72 -10.91 -0.84
N ALA A 224 11.49 -12.08 -0.24
CA ALA A 224 12.49 -13.14 -0.13
C ALA A 224 12.91 -13.70 -1.51
N VAL A 225 11.97 -13.88 -2.43
CA VAL A 225 12.26 -14.31 -3.82
C VAL A 225 13.08 -13.25 -4.55
N ILE A 226 12.71 -11.97 -4.42
CA ILE A 226 13.43 -10.84 -5.03
C ILE A 226 14.85 -10.76 -4.48
N TRP A 227 15.01 -10.84 -3.16
CA TRP A 227 16.31 -10.80 -2.50
C TRP A 227 17.25 -11.90 -3.00
N ARG A 228 16.76 -13.13 -3.16
CA ARG A 228 17.55 -14.26 -3.66
C ARG A 228 17.99 -14.11 -5.12
N ARG A 229 17.30 -13.27 -5.90
CA ARG A 229 17.56 -13.05 -7.33
C ARG A 229 18.32 -11.76 -7.62
N ALA A 230 18.71 -11.02 -6.58
CA ALA A 230 19.42 -9.74 -6.63
C ALA A 230 20.94 -9.90 -6.43
#